data_AF-A0A0L6J0F2-F1
#
_entry.id   AF-A0A0L6J0F2-F1
#
_cell.length_a   1.000
_cell.length_b   1.000
_cell.length_c   1.000
_cell.angle_alpha   90.00
_cell.angle_beta   90.00
_cell.angle_gamma   90.00
#
_symmetry.space_group_name_H-M   'P 1'
#
loop_
_entity.id
_entity.type
_entity.pdbx_description
1 polymer ?
#
loop_
_entity_poly.entity_id
_entity_poly.type
_entity_poly.pdbx_seq_one_letter_code
_entity_poly.pdbx_strand_id
1 'polypeptide(L)'
;MTGTIIPLRPKSGEASALASFDVIAAEMLTEGRAISLSAARIEVILAKLGVQRTEMFALLADLQARPPSGVIQLDTINDNLSVAASKGLVLIELFIQQAGTCAERSRGSGLSIWSMQPPHSNI
;
A
#
# COMPACT_ATOMS: atom_id res chain seq x y z
N MET A 1 -16.08 31.06 -20.61
CA MET A 1 -15.48 29.72 -20.46
C MET A 1 -14.52 29.77 -19.28
N THR A 2 -15.00 29.47 -18.07
CA THR A 2 -14.19 29.43 -16.85
C THR A 2 -13.93 27.97 -16.53
N GLY A 3 -12.71 27.50 -16.80
CA GLY A 3 -12.28 26.16 -16.42
C GLY A 3 -12.23 26.04 -14.91
N THR A 4 -13.02 25.14 -14.35
CA THR A 4 -12.93 24.76 -12.94
C THR A 4 -11.59 24.06 -12.73
N ILE A 5 -10.63 24.77 -12.15
CA ILE A 5 -9.38 24.19 -11.66
C ILE A 5 -9.76 23.31 -10.46
N ILE A 6 -9.72 22.00 -10.63
CA ILE A 6 -9.84 21.04 -9.52
C ILE A 6 -8.56 21.20 -8.69
N PRO A 7 -8.61 21.66 -7.43
CA PRO A 7 -7.42 21.78 -6.63
C PRO A 7 -6.83 20.38 -6.40
N LEU A 8 -5.57 20.20 -6.81
CA LEU A 8 -4.76 19.04 -6.39
C LEU A 8 -4.76 19.02 -4.86
N ARG A 9 -5.14 17.87 -4.28
CA ARG A 9 -5.26 17.71 -2.83
C ARG A 9 -4.02 18.27 -2.11
N PRO A 10 -4.18 19.00 -1.00
CA PRO A 10 -3.06 19.53 -0.26
C PRO A 10 -2.19 18.39 0.30
N LYS A 11 -0.88 18.60 0.24
CA LYS A 11 0.20 17.77 0.81
C LYS A 11 0.01 17.39 2.30
N SER A 12 -0.93 18.04 2.99
CA SER A 12 -1.35 17.71 4.36
C SER A 12 -1.98 16.32 4.49
N GLY A 13 -2.60 15.79 3.43
CA GLY A 13 -3.19 14.44 3.45
C GLY A 13 -2.16 13.32 3.58
N GLU A 14 -0.97 13.50 3.00
CA GLU A 14 0.12 12.51 3.06
C GLU A 14 0.74 12.45 4.46
N ALA A 15 0.99 13.61 5.07
CA ALA A 15 1.47 13.69 6.46
C ALA A 15 0.45 13.10 7.45
N SER A 16 -0.85 13.32 7.21
CA SER A 16 -1.92 12.73 8.01
C SER A 16 -2.02 11.21 7.84
N ALA A 17 -1.83 10.68 6.63
CA ALA A 17 -1.86 9.25 6.38
C ALA A 17 -0.65 8.54 7.02
N LEU A 18 0.55 9.11 6.88
CA LEU A 18 1.75 8.60 7.54
C LEU A 18 1.63 8.61 9.07
N ALA A 19 1.09 9.69 9.64
CA ALA A 19 0.82 9.76 11.08
C ALA A 19 -0.16 8.67 11.54
N SER A 20 -1.20 8.37 10.74
CA SER A 20 -2.14 7.29 11.06
C SER A 20 -1.49 5.90 11.03
N PHE A 21 -0.52 5.67 10.13
CA PHE A 21 0.22 4.41 10.09
C PHE A 21 1.16 4.27 11.29
N ASP A 22 1.77 5.37 11.72
CA ASP A 22 2.69 5.40 12.86
C ASP A 22 1.99 5.07 14.17
N VAL A 23 0.75 5.52 14.37
CA VAL A 23 -0.06 5.18 15.54
C VAL A 23 -0.33 3.67 15.60
N ILE A 24 -0.85 3.09 14.51
CA ILE A 24 -1.16 1.65 14.45
C ILE A 24 0.12 0.81 14.58
N ALA A 25 1.21 1.25 13.96
CA ALA A 25 2.48 0.54 14.03
C ALA A 25 3.09 0.57 15.45
N ALA A 26 2.94 1.68 16.17
CA ALA A 26 3.34 1.78 17.56
C ALA A 26 2.50 0.85 18.45
N GLU A 27 1.18 0.82 18.26
CA GLU A 27 0.29 -0.11 18.97
C GLU A 27 0.70 -1.57 18.76
N MET A 28 0.93 -1.98 17.50
CA MET A 28 1.40 -3.33 17.16
C MET A 28 2.72 -3.69 17.85
N LEU A 29 3.64 -2.74 17.96
CA LEU A 29 4.90 -2.94 18.68
C LEU A 29 4.66 -3.10 20.19
N THR A 30 3.82 -2.25 20.80
CA THR A 30 3.52 -2.32 22.24
C THR A 30 2.77 -3.59 22.63
N GLU A 31 1.96 -4.14 21.73
CA GLU A 31 1.23 -5.40 21.90
C GLU A 31 2.07 -6.64 21.60
N GLY A 32 3.35 -6.47 21.23
CA GLY A 32 4.24 -7.57 20.86
C GLY A 32 3.86 -8.27 19.54
N ARG A 33 2.99 -7.66 18.73
CA ARG A 33 2.60 -8.17 17.41
C ARG A 33 3.64 -7.91 16.32
N ALA A 34 4.62 -7.04 16.59
CA ALA A 34 5.75 -6.78 15.71
C ALA A 34 7.07 -6.75 16.48
N ILE A 35 8.15 -7.20 15.84
CA ILE A 35 9.51 -7.23 16.41
C ILE A 35 10.23 -5.87 16.38
N SER A 36 9.73 -4.94 15.56
CA SER A 36 10.26 -3.59 15.43
C SER A 36 9.19 -2.65 14.86
N LEU A 37 9.37 -1.34 15.08
CA LEU A 37 8.49 -0.32 14.50
C LEU A 37 8.54 -0.33 12.96
N SER A 38 9.69 -0.66 12.35
CA SER A 38 9.80 -0.77 10.89
C SER A 38 9.00 -1.94 10.34
N ALA A 39 9.05 -3.10 10.99
CA ALA A 39 8.24 -4.25 10.59
C ALA A 39 6.74 -3.94 10.72
N ALA A 40 6.34 -3.33 11.84
CA ALA A 40 4.95 -2.91 12.06
C ALA A 40 4.45 -1.94 10.98
N ARG A 41 5.24 -0.91 10.64
CA ARG A 41 4.90 0.04 9.58
C ARG A 41 4.71 -0.65 8.23
N ILE A 42 5.58 -1.58 7.87
CA ILE A 42 5.47 -2.31 6.60
C ILE A 42 4.19 -3.14 6.56
N GLU A 43 3.84 -3.81 7.67
CA GLU A 43 2.60 -4.58 7.76
C GLU A 43 1.35 -3.70 7.65
N VAL A 44 1.34 -2.53 8.30
CA VAL A 44 0.24 -1.56 8.17
C VAL A 44 0.10 -1.05 6.73
N ILE A 45 1.22 -0.74 6.07
CA ILE A 45 1.23 -0.32 4.66
C ILE A 45 0.68 -1.43 3.75
N LEU A 46 1.13 -2.67 3.94
CA LEU A 46 0.64 -3.83 3.18
C LEU A 46 -0.86 -4.03 3.36
N ALA A 47 -1.36 -3.94 4.59
CA ALA A 47 -2.79 -4.04 4.86
C ALA A 47 -3.59 -2.94 4.15
N LYS A 48 -3.11 -1.69 4.21
CA LYS A 48 -3.78 -0.57 3.55
C LYS A 48 -3.80 -0.70 2.03
N LEU A 49 -2.68 -1.10 1.43
CA LEU A 49 -2.59 -1.36 -0.01
C LEU A 49 -3.49 -2.52 -0.43
N GLY A 50 -3.62 -3.56 0.40
CA GLY A 50 -4.54 -4.68 0.15
C GLY A 50 -6.00 -4.24 0.08
N VAL A 51 -6.44 -3.37 1.00
CA VAL A 51 -7.79 -2.79 0.97
C VAL A 51 -7.99 -1.96 -0.30
N GLN A 52 -7.05 -1.06 -0.61
CA GLN A 52 -7.12 -0.22 -1.81
C GLN A 52 -7.13 -1.04 -3.10
N ARG A 53 -6.40 -2.16 -3.16
CA ARG A 53 -6.40 -3.09 -4.29
C ARG A 53 -7.79 -3.66 -4.52
N THR A 54 -8.45 -4.14 -3.47
CA THR A 54 -9.81 -4.70 -3.54
C THR A 54 -10.82 -3.64 -3.99
N GLU A 55 -10.76 -2.44 -3.42
CA GLU A 55 -11.63 -1.32 -3.81
C GLU A 55 -11.44 -0.94 -5.28
N MET A 56 -10.19 -0.85 -5.75
CA MET A 56 -9.88 -0.53 -7.15
C MET A 56 -10.33 -1.63 -8.12
N PHE A 57 -10.19 -2.89 -7.73
CA PHE A 57 -10.66 -4.03 -8.52
C PHE A 57 -12.19 -4.01 -8.65
N ALA A 58 -12.90 -3.74 -7.57
CA ALA A 58 -14.37 -3.61 -7.59
C ALA A 58 -14.82 -2.44 -8.47
N LEU A 59 -14.16 -1.28 -8.38
CA LEU A 59 -14.45 -0.14 -9.25
C LEU A 59 -14.22 -0.46 -10.73
N LEU A 60 -13.10 -1.11 -11.05
CA LEU A 60 -12.79 -1.49 -12.43
C LEU A 60 -13.82 -2.48 -12.99
N ALA A 61 -14.20 -3.48 -12.19
CA ALA A 61 -15.22 -4.45 -12.57
C ALA A 61 -16.58 -3.77 -12.81
N ASP A 62 -16.98 -2.85 -11.94
CA ASP A 62 -18.20 -2.06 -12.13
C ASP A 62 -18.16 -1.25 -13.42
N LEU A 63 -17.05 -0.56 -13.71
CA LEU A 63 -16.92 0.24 -14.93
C LEU A 63 -16.97 -0.63 -16.20
N GLN A 64 -16.32 -1.80 -16.19
CA GLN A 64 -16.30 -2.72 -17.31
C GLN A 64 -17.65 -3.42 -17.55
N ALA A 65 -18.46 -3.58 -16.51
CA ALA A 65 -19.78 -4.20 -16.61
C ALA A 65 -20.88 -3.22 -17.06
N ARG A 66 -20.60 -1.90 -17.11
CA ARG A 66 -21.61 -0.90 -17.48
C ARG A 66 -21.97 -1.00 -18.96
N PRO A 67 -23.27 -1.07 -19.30
CA PRO A 67 -23.69 -0.97 -20.69
C PRO A 67 -23.44 0.45 -21.22
N PRO A 68 -23.30 0.63 -22.55
CA PRO A 68 -23.22 1.95 -23.16
C PRO A 68 -24.43 2.79 -22.78
N SER A 69 -24.19 4.04 -22.40
CA SER A 69 -25.24 4.99 -22.04
C SER A 69 -25.96 5.57 -23.26
N GLY A 70 -25.33 5.47 -24.44
CA GLY A 70 -25.76 6.15 -25.66
C GLY A 70 -25.39 7.64 -25.68
N VAL A 71 -24.77 8.14 -24.61
CA VAL A 71 -24.23 9.49 -24.52
C VAL A 71 -22.71 9.41 -24.68
N ILE A 72 -22.22 9.77 -25.87
CA ILE A 72 -20.80 9.64 -26.27
C ILE A 72 -19.83 10.20 -25.23
N GLN A 73 -20.16 11.35 -24.62
CA GLN A 73 -19.31 11.96 -23.58
C GLN A 73 -19.21 11.10 -22.32
N LEU A 74 -20.31 10.50 -21.86
CA LEU A 74 -20.31 9.64 -20.68
C LEU A 74 -19.59 8.33 -20.96
N ASP A 75 -19.80 7.76 -22.13
CA ASP A 75 -19.11 6.53 -22.54
C ASP A 75 -17.59 6.75 -22.62
N THR A 76 -17.16 7.88 -23.19
CA THR A 76 -15.73 8.28 -23.21
C THR A 76 -15.16 8.49 -21.79
N ILE A 77 -15.93 9.08 -20.87
CA ILE A 77 -15.50 9.26 -19.48
C ILE A 77 -15.33 7.90 -18.78
N ASN A 78 -16.28 6.98 -18.98
CA ASN A 78 -16.21 5.63 -18.40
C ASN A 78 -15.00 4.85 -18.93
N ASP A 79 -14.72 4.94 -20.23
CA ASP A 79 -13.55 4.31 -20.85
C ASP A 79 -12.24 4.86 -20.26
N ASN A 80 -12.13 6.19 -20.19
CA ASN A 80 -10.96 6.85 -19.61
C ASN A 80 -10.77 6.50 -18.12
N LEU A 81 -11.86 6.42 -17.36
CA LEU A 81 -11.81 6.04 -15.95
C LEU A 81 -11.41 4.58 -15.79
N SER A 82 -11.88 3.68 -16.65
CA SER A 82 -11.47 2.28 -16.67
C SER A 82 -9.97 2.13 -16.94
N VAL A 83 -9.43 2.88 -17.90
CA VAL A 83 -7.99 2.91 -18.18
C VAL A 83 -7.20 3.44 -16.98
N ALA A 84 -7.66 4.52 -16.36
CA ALA A 84 -7.01 5.09 -15.18
C ALA A 84 -7.03 4.13 -13.98
N ALA A 85 -8.17 3.49 -13.72
CA ALA A 85 -8.33 2.50 -12.65
C ALA A 85 -7.43 1.28 -12.87
N SER A 86 -7.36 0.77 -14.09
CA SER A 86 -6.45 -0.32 -14.47
C SER A 86 -4.97 0.03 -14.21
N LYS A 87 -4.52 1.23 -14.62
CA LYS A 87 -3.16 1.70 -14.33
C LYS A 87 -2.92 1.86 -12.82
N GLY A 88 -3.89 2.39 -12.09
CA GLY A 88 -3.82 2.53 -10.64
C GLY A 88 -3.68 1.18 -9.93
N LEU A 89 -4.41 0.16 -10.40
CA LEU A 89 -4.34 -1.20 -9.87
C LEU A 89 -2.94 -1.80 -10.06
N VAL A 90 -2.34 -1.65 -11.24
CA VAL A 90 -0.97 -2.11 -11.51
C VAL A 90 0.05 -1.45 -10.57
N LEU A 91 -0.09 -0.15 -10.30
CA LEU A 91 0.78 0.56 -9.35
C LEU A 91 0.62 0.04 -7.92
N ILE A 92 -0.62 -0.22 -7.47
CA ILE A 92 -0.88 -0.80 -6.15
C ILE A 92 -0.24 -2.18 -6.04
N GLU A 93 -0.36 -3.03 -7.06
CA GLU A 93 0.27 -4.36 -7.07
C GLU A 93 1.80 -4.27 -7.01
N LEU A 94 2.41 -3.33 -7.73
CA LEU A 94 3.84 -3.06 -7.64
C LEU A 94 4.25 -2.66 -6.23
N PHE A 95 3.52 -1.74 -5.59
CA PHE A 95 3.83 -1.32 -4.22
C PHE A 95 3.65 -2.44 -3.21
N ILE A 96 2.65 -3.32 -3.37
CA ILE A 96 2.50 -4.52 -2.53
C ILE A 96 3.71 -5.43 -2.68
N GLN A 97 4.17 -5.70 -3.90
CA GLN A 97 5.37 -6.53 -4.13
C GLN A 97 6.63 -5.93 -3.49
N GLN A 98 6.82 -4.62 -3.65
CA GLN A 98 7.96 -3.91 -3.04
C GLN A 98 7.89 -3.94 -1.51
N ALA A 99 6.73 -3.64 -0.94
CA ALA A 99 6.53 -3.69 0.51
C ALA A 99 6.70 -5.11 1.07
N GLY A 100 6.23 -6.14 0.35
CA GLY A 100 6.45 -7.54 0.71
C GLY A 100 7.93 -7.90 0.72
N THR A 101 8.69 -7.45 -0.28
CA THR A 101 10.16 -7.64 -0.32
C THR A 101 10.84 -6.99 0.89
N CYS A 102 10.39 -5.80 1.30
CA CYS A 102 10.90 -5.12 2.49
C CYS A 102 10.52 -5.85 3.80
N ALA A 103 9.32 -6.42 3.87
CA ALA A 103 8.85 -7.20 5.02
C ALA A 103 9.74 -8.43 5.24
N GLU A 104 10.00 -9.20 4.18
CA GLU A 104 10.84 -10.39 4.24
C GLU A 104 12.29 -10.08 4.65
N ARG A 105 12.86 -8.98 4.17
CA ARG A 105 14.18 -8.52 4.63
C ARG A 105 14.19 -8.19 6.12
N SER A 106 13.13 -7.52 6.59
CA SER A 106 13.01 -7.12 8.00
C SER A 106 12.90 -8.34 8.93
N ARG A 107 12.31 -9.44 8.46
CA ARG A 107 12.23 -10.71 9.19
C ARG A 107 13.55 -11.48 9.18
N GLY A 108 14.25 -11.50 8.04
CA GLY A 108 15.53 -12.21 7.88
C GLY A 108 16.68 -11.63 8.70
N SER A 109 16.68 -10.32 8.96
CA SER A 109 17.73 -9.66 9.77
C SER A 109 17.63 -9.95 11.28
N GLY A 110 16.55 -10.55 11.77
CA GLY A 110 16.39 -10.91 13.19
C GLY A 110 17.06 -12.23 13.60
N LEU A 111 17.44 -13.07 12.64
CA LEU A 111 17.97 -14.43 12.89
C LEU A 111 19.51 -14.51 12.91
N SER A 112 20.22 -13.42 12.64
CA SER A 112 21.69 -13.42 12.50
C SER A 112 22.48 -13.24 13.80
N ILE A 113 21.83 -13.10 14.96
CA ILE A 113 22.50 -12.68 16.21
C ILE A 113 22.96 -13.88 17.08
N TRP A 114 22.54 -15.11 16.79
CA TRP A 114 22.79 -16.27 17.68
C TRP A 114 23.79 -17.33 17.16
N SER A 115 24.64 -17.02 16.18
CA SER A 115 25.65 -17.95 15.66
C SER A 115 27.11 -17.52 15.88
N MET A 116 27.40 -16.87 17.01
CA MET A 116 28.78 -16.67 17.48
C MET A 116 28.96 -17.34 18.84
N GLN A 117 29.17 -18.65 18.80
CA GLN A 117 29.76 -19.38 19.92
C GLN A 117 31.28 -19.43 19.68
N PRO A 118 32.12 -18.80 20.52
CA PRO A 118 33.56 -18.90 20.36
C PRO A 118 34.00 -20.34 20.68
N PRO A 119 34.91 -20.95 19.90
CA PRO A 119 35.50 -22.20 20.29
C PRO A 119 36.32 -21.98 21.56
N HIS A 120 35.92 -22.65 22.64
CA HIS A 120 36.70 -22.76 23.86
C HIS A 120 38.11 -23.25 23.51
N SER A 121 39.12 -22.43 23.82
CA SER A 121 40.50 -22.84 23.85
C SER A 121 40.67 -23.84 25.01
N ASN A 122 40.98 -25.09 24.68
CA ASN A 122 41.53 -26.03 25.66
C ASN A 122 43.05 -26.10 25.48
N ILE A 123 43.70 -25.94 26.62
CA ILE A 123 45.12 -26.12 26.93
C ILE A 123 45.55 -27.56 26.64
#